data_AF-A0A6A2Y328-F1
#
_entry.id   AF-A0A6A2Y328-F1
#
_cell.length_a   1.000
_cell.length_b   1.000
_cell.length_c   1.000
_cell.angle_alpha   90.00
_cell.angle_beta   90.00
_cell.angle_gamma   90.00
#
_symmetry.space_group_name_H-M   'P 1'
#
loop_
_entity.id
_entity.type
_entity.pdbx_description
1 polymer ?
#
loop_
_entity_poly.entity_id
_entity_poly.type
_entity_poly.pdbx_seq_one_letter_code
_entity_poly.pdbx_strand_id
1 'polypeptide(L)' 'MTLIFTKCDKRKKKKNGGKRPEENVSDFQELICGFFQSVPPWIMTSSVTNQGRDEILLQMAQLRNYWRKH' A
#
# COMPACT_ATOMS: atom_id res chain seq x y z
N MET A 1 6.42 -9.45 -4.43
CA MET A 1 5.23 -8.65 -4.81
C MET A 1 4.93 -7.69 -3.66
N THR A 2 4.59 -6.43 -3.95
CA THR A 2 4.23 -5.43 -2.93
C THR A 2 2.92 -4.77 -3.32
N LEU A 3 2.02 -4.58 -2.36
CA LEU A 3 0.71 -3.96 -2.56
C LEU A 3 0.79 -2.44 -2.35
N ILE A 4 0.19 -1.67 -3.25
CA ILE A 4 0.18 -0.20 -3.15
C ILE A 4 -1.24 0.29 -2.93
N PHE A 5 -1.50 0.85 -1.74
CA PHE A 5 -2.74 1.54 -1.43
C PHE A 5 -2.61 3.01 -1.81
N THR A 6 -3.47 3.50 -2.69
CA THR A 6 -3.39 4.87 -3.22
C THR A 6 -4.47 5.78 -2.66
N LYS A 7 -4.26 7.09 -2.75
CA LYS A 7 -5.21 8.13 -2.31
C LYS A 7 -5.47 8.07 -0.80
N CYS A 8 -4.46 7.73 0.01
CA CYS A 8 -4.57 7.61 1.46
C CYS A 8 -4.77 8.97 2.17
N ASP A 9 -4.73 10.09 1.45
CA ASP A 9 -5.21 11.40 1.94
C ASP A 9 -6.73 11.50 2.03
N LYS A 10 -7.45 10.68 1.25
CA LYS A 10 -8.91 10.76 1.15
C LYS A 10 -9.56 10.13 2.37
N ARG A 11 -10.33 10.95 3.09
CA ARG A 11 -11.18 10.50 4.20
C ARG A 11 -12.64 10.65 3.79
N LYS A 12 -13.35 9.52 3.68
CA LYS A 12 -14.82 9.54 3.65
C LYS A 12 -15.33 9.65 5.08
N LYS A 13 -16.37 10.48 5.31
CA LYS A 13 -16.98 10.61 6.64
C LYS A 13 -17.57 9.25 7.05
N LYS A 14 -17.33 8.81 8.29
CA LYS A 14 -17.87 7.54 8.82
C LYS A 14 -19.39 7.44 8.68
N LYS A 15 -20.12 8.55 8.83
CA LYS A 15 -21.59 8.61 8.63
C LYS A 15 -22.07 8.20 7.23
N ASN A 16 -21.19 8.17 6.23
CA ASN A 16 -21.48 7.73 4.86
C ASN A 16 -20.82 6.37 4.55
N GLY A 17 -20.55 5.54 5.56
CA GLY A 17 -19.82 4.27 5.39
C GLY A 17 -18.34 4.44 5.04
N GLY A 18 -17.78 5.63 5.26
CA GLY A 18 -16.37 5.91 4.98
C GLY A 18 -15.43 5.28 6.00
N LYS A 19 -14.47 4.48 5.54
CA LYS A 19 -13.35 3.97 6.34
C LYS A 19 -12.10 4.82 6.16
N ARG A 20 -11.30 4.90 7.22
CA ARG A 20 -9.95 5.47 7.14
C ARG A 20 -9.04 4.55 6.32
N PRO A 21 -7.98 5.08 5.69
CA PRO A 21 -7.02 4.27 4.94
C PRO A 21 -6.49 3.09 5.75
N GLU A 22 -6.18 3.28 7.03
CA GLU A 22 -5.64 2.24 7.91
C GLU A 22 -6.65 1.12 8.16
N GLU A 23 -7.94 1.47 8.32
CA GLU A 23 -9.03 0.50 8.45
C GLU A 23 -9.15 -0.33 7.16
N ASN A 24 -9.10 0.31 5.98
CA ASN A 24 -9.14 -0.40 4.70
C ASN A 24 -7.94 -1.33 4.48
N VAL A 25 -6.74 -0.92 4.92
CA VAL A 25 -5.54 -1.77 4.84
C VAL A 25 -5.72 -3.00 5.71
N SER A 26 -6.16 -2.84 6.97
CA SER A 26 -6.40 -3.97 7.88
C SER A 26 -7.44 -4.94 7.32
N ASP A 27 -8.60 -4.43 6.89
CA ASP A 27 -9.67 -5.26 6.31
C ASP A 27 -9.16 -6.04 5.09
N PHE A 28 -8.36 -5.40 4.23
CA PHE A 28 -7.84 -6.05 3.05
C PHE A 28 -6.77 -7.10 3.40
N GLN A 29 -5.90 -6.82 4.38
CA GLN A 29 -4.92 -7.80 4.86
C GLN A 29 -5.61 -9.05 5.44
N GLU A 30 -6.67 -8.87 6.22
CA GLU A 30 -7.50 -9.96 6.73
C GLU A 30 -8.17 -10.75 5.59
N LEU A 31 -8.71 -10.06 4.59
CA LEU A 31 -9.33 -10.69 3.43
C LEU A 31 -8.33 -11.58 2.66
N ILE A 32 -7.09 -11.12 2.48
CA ILE A 32 -6.12 -11.83 1.65
C ILE A 32 -5.25 -12.84 2.43
N CYS A 33 -5.29 -12.88 3.76
CA CYS A 33 -4.33 -13.64 4.56
C CYS A 33 -4.35 -15.16 4.25
N GLY A 34 -5.50 -15.72 3.90
CA GLY A 34 -5.64 -17.13 3.51
C GLY A 34 -5.13 -17.46 2.11
N PHE A 35 -4.84 -16.45 1.28
CA PHE A 35 -4.41 -16.62 -0.12
C PHE A 35 -2.88 -16.55 -0.28
N PHE A 36 -2.16 -16.17 0.76
CA PHE A 36 -0.70 -16.01 0.72
C PHE A 36 -0.05 -16.73 1.90
N GLN A 37 1.11 -17.34 1.66
CA GLN A 37 1.93 -17.93 2.74
C GLN A 37 2.35 -16.87 3.78
N SER A 38 2.56 -15.64 3.34
CA SER A 38 2.72 -14.46 4.19
C SER A 38 2.08 -13.27 3.49
N VAL A 39 1.44 -12.39 4.27
CA VAL A 39 0.81 -11.20 3.71
C VAL A 39 1.88 -10.37 2.98
N PRO A 40 1.68 -10.04 1.69
CA PRO A 40 2.66 -9.25 0.95
C PRO A 40 2.95 -7.92 1.65
N PRO A 41 4.21 -7.41 1.59
CA PRO A 41 4.51 -6.05 2.01
C PRO A 41 3.58 -5.06 1.32
N TRP A 42 3.28 -3.95 1.99
CA TRP A 42 2.42 -2.92 1.43
C TRP A 42 2.91 -1.51 1.74
N ILE A 43 2.51 -0.56 0.90
CA ILE A 43 2.81 0.87 1.06
C ILE A 43 1.52 1.67 0.88
N MET A 44 1.24 2.58 1.82
CA MET A 44 0.20 3.60 1.66
C MET A 44 0.76 4.84 0.99
N THR A 45 0.00 5.41 0.05
CA THR A 45 0.50 6.47 -0.82
C THR A 45 -0.53 7.56 -1.08
N SER A 46 -0.05 8.78 -1.27
CA SER A 46 -0.85 9.88 -1.77
C SER A 46 0.00 10.81 -2.63
N SER A 47 -0.51 11.14 -3.82
CA SER A 47 0.10 12.14 -4.68
C SER A 47 -0.09 13.58 -4.17
N VAL A 48 -1.05 13.81 -3.27
CA VAL A 48 -1.36 15.14 -2.73
C VAL A 48 -0.47 15.45 -1.53
N THR A 49 -0.27 14.47 -0.64
CA THR A 49 0.53 14.66 0.59
C THR A 49 1.96 14.16 0.46
N ASN A 50 2.35 13.59 -0.70
CA ASN A 50 3.61 12.88 -0.92
C ASN A 50 3.86 11.69 0.02
N GLN A 51 2.84 11.23 0.76
CA GLN A 51 2.95 10.01 1.57
C GLN A 51 3.38 8.83 0.69
N GLY A 52 4.32 8.03 1.18
CA GLY A 52 4.76 6.79 0.52
C GLY A 52 5.64 6.99 -0.72
N ARG A 53 5.99 8.23 -1.07
CA ARG A 53 6.78 8.56 -2.27
C ARG A 53 8.16 7.92 -2.21
N ASP A 54 8.87 8.12 -1.11
CA ASP A 54 10.26 7.67 -0.99
C ASP A 54 10.33 6.14 -0.87
N GLU A 55 9.35 5.53 -0.22
CA GLU A 55 9.20 4.08 -0.11
C GLU A 55 8.96 3.43 -1.48
N ILE A 56 8.09 4.02 -2.33
CA ILE A 56 7.91 3.54 -3.71
C ILE A 56 9.20 3.68 -4.50
N LEU A 57 9.87 4.84 -4.43
CA LEU A 57 11.09 5.10 -5.19
C LEU A 57 12.22 4.14 -4.77
N LEU A 58 12.34 3.86 -3.47
CA LEU A 58 13.27 2.88 -2.94
C LEU A 58 12.94 1.47 -3.46
N GLN A 59 11.67 1.06 -3.41
CA GLN A 59 11.24 -0.24 -3.91
C GLN A 59 11.51 -0.38 -5.42
N MET A 60 11.24 0.66 -6.22
CA MET A 60 11.55 0.67 -7.64
C MET A 60 13.06 0.57 -7.90
N ALA A 61 13.88 1.28 -7.11
CA ALA A 61 15.33 1.20 -7.22
C ALA A 61 15.85 -0.20 -6.87
N GLN A 62 15.30 -0.84 -5.83
CA GLN A 62 15.63 -2.22 -5.45
C GLN A 62 15.28 -3.21 -6.56
N LEU A 63 14.07 -3.11 -7.13
CA LEU A 63 13.64 -3.94 -8.25
C LEU A 63 14.56 -3.73 -9.46
N ARG A 64 14.79 -2.48 -9.87
CA ARG A 64 15.71 -2.16 -10.98
C ARG A 64 17.09 -2.77 -10.75
N ASN A 65 17.63 -2.65 -9.54
CA ASN A 65 18.96 -3.18 -9.23
C ASN A 65 18.98 -4.72 -9.23
N TYR A 66 17.90 -5.37 -8.80
CA TYR A 66 17.76 -6.82 -8.89
C TYR A 66 17.81 -7.32 -10.34
N TRP A 67 16.99 -6.71 -11.22
CA TRP A 67 16.94 -7.03 -12.65
C TRP A 67 18.18 -6.62 -13.45
N ARG A 68 19.03 -5.76 -12.90
CA ARG A 68 20.33 -5.45 -13.53
C ARG A 68 21.42 -6.45 -13.16
N LYS A 69 21.22 -7.23 -12.10
CA LYS A 69 22.19 -8.23 -11.60
C LYS A 69 21.89 -9.65 -12.09
N HIS A 70 20.71 -9.88 -12.66
CA HIS A 70 20.22 -11.17 -13.15
C HIS A 70 19.63 -10.97 -14.54
#